data_AF-A0A7V9JBM6-F1
#
_entry.id   AF-A0A7V9JBM6-F1
#
_cell.length_a   1.000
_cell.length_b   1.000
_cell.length_c   1.000
_cell.angle_alpha   90.00
_cell.angle_beta   90.00
_cell.angle_gamma   90.00
#
_symmetry.space_group_name_H-M   'P 1'
#
loop_
_entity.id
_entity.type
_entity.pdbx_description
1 polymer ?
#
loop_
_entity_poly.entity_id
_entity_poly.type
_entity_poly.pdbx_seq_one_letter_code
_entity_poly.pdbx_strand_id
1 'polypeptide(L)' 'MKLRSILSGETYPADELRMSDSAGGLLEVELDPVPVSRETLDGRLGTLDHPLRSGVWRYRELMPSF' A
#
# COMPACT_ATOMS: atom_id res chain seq x y z
N MET A 1 -2.98 -2.22 -7.47
CA MET A 1 -3.26 -2.84 -6.14
C MET A 1 -4.09 -4.08 -6.32
N LYS A 2 -3.75 -5.17 -5.61
CA LYS A 2 -4.52 -6.42 -5.54
C LYS A 2 -4.37 -7.03 -4.14
N LEU A 3 -5.29 -7.90 -3.76
CA LEU A 3 -5.13 -8.74 -2.56
C LEU A 3 -4.43 -10.03 -2.96
N ARG A 4 -3.43 -10.48 -2.22
CA ARG A 4 -2.73 -11.75 -2.48
C ARG A 4 -2.84 -12.67 -1.27
N SER A 5 -3.16 -13.95 -1.48
CA SER A 5 -3.06 -14.95 -0.42
C SER A 5 -1.61 -15.16 -0.03
N ILE A 6 -1.33 -15.13 1.28
CA ILE A 6 0.01 -15.44 1.80
C ILE A 6 0.33 -16.94 1.74
N LEU A 7 -0.69 -17.79 1.57
CA LEU A 7 -0.55 -19.26 1.55
C LEU A 7 -0.51 -19.80 0.12
N SER A 8 -1.50 -19.43 -0.71
CA SER A 8 -1.64 -19.97 -2.07
C SER A 8 -1.00 -19.09 -3.15
N GLY A 9 -0.75 -17.81 -2.85
CA GLY A 9 -0.31 -16.83 -3.84
C GLY A 9 -1.39 -16.39 -4.83
N GLU A 10 -2.61 -16.89 -4.71
CA GLU A 10 -3.75 -16.46 -5.51
C GLU A 10 -4.03 -14.97 -5.31
N THR A 11 -4.46 -14.28 -6.35
CA THR A 11 -4.72 -12.84 -6.33
C THR A 11 -6.18 -12.53 -6.55
N TYR A 12 -6.68 -11.52 -5.85
CA TYR A 12 -8.06 -11.06 -5.91
C TYR A 12 -8.14 -9.55 -6.18
N PRO A 13 -9.23 -9.07 -6.80
CA PRO A 13 -9.51 -7.64 -6.94
C PRO A 13 -9.57 -6.95 -5.56
N ALA A 14 -9.01 -5.75 -5.47
CA ALA A 14 -8.91 -5.02 -4.20
C ALA A 14 -10.15 -4.16 -3.89
N ASP A 15 -11.06 -4.01 -4.86
CA ASP A 15 -12.38 -3.40 -4.72
C ASP A 15 -13.45 -4.39 -4.22
N GLU A 16 -13.10 -5.67 -4.09
CA GLU A 16 -13.96 -6.69 -3.50
C GLU A 16 -13.80 -6.74 -1.97
N LEU A 17 -14.91 -6.73 -1.23
CA LEU A 17 -14.90 -6.97 0.21
C LEU A 17 -14.61 -8.46 0.47
N ARG A 18 -13.33 -8.78 0.65
CA ARG A 18 -12.87 -10.14 0.96
C ARG A 18 -12.01 -10.15 2.22
N MET A 19 -12.39 -11.01 3.16
CA MET A 19 -11.69 -11.15 4.45
C MET A 19 -10.66 -12.28 4.46
N SER A 20 -10.77 -13.25 3.54
CA SER A 20 -9.88 -14.42 3.45
C SER A 20 -9.84 -14.98 2.03
N ASP A 21 -8.82 -15.80 1.74
CA ASP A 21 -8.80 -16.60 0.51
C ASP A 21 -9.86 -17.72 0.53
N SER A 22 -9.92 -18.50 -0.56
CA SER A 22 -10.84 -19.63 -0.73
C SER A 22 -10.65 -20.77 0.29
N ALA A 23 -9.52 -20.81 0.99
CA ALA A 23 -9.17 -21.78 2.03
C ALA A 23 -9.24 -21.19 3.45
N GLY A 24 -9.63 -19.93 3.62
CA GLY A 24 -9.68 -19.23 4.91
C GLY A 24 -8.35 -18.60 5.36
N GLY A 25 -7.36 -18.53 4.47
CA GLY A 25 -6.06 -17.89 4.69
C GLY A 25 -6.11 -16.36 4.66
N LEU A 26 -5.09 -15.74 5.26
CA LEU A 26 -4.93 -14.29 5.30
C LEU A 26 -4.54 -13.73 3.93
N LEU A 27 -4.99 -12.50 3.68
CA LEU A 27 -4.67 -11.73 2.48
C LEU A 27 -3.72 -10.59 2.84
N GLU A 28 -2.76 -10.31 1.96
CA GLU A 28 -1.93 -9.12 2.00
C GLU A 28 -2.30 -8.16 0.86
N VAL A 29 -2.01 -6.87 1.05
CA VAL A 29 -2.15 -5.86 0.00
C VAL A 29 -0.87 -5.82 -0.82
N GLU A 30 -0.97 -6.16 -2.11
CA GLU A 30 0.13 -6.05 -3.05
C GLU A 30 -0.04 -4.78 -3.90
N LEU A 31 1.00 -3.95 -3.92
CA LEU A 31 1.10 -2.74 -4.72
C LEU A 31 2.10 -2.94 -5.86
N ASP A 32 1.80 -2.32 -7.00
CA ASP A 32 2.73 -2.27 -8.11
C ASP A 32 3.96 -1.43 -7.72
N PRO A 33 5.16 -1.71 -8.27
CA PRO A 33 6.33 -0.90 -8.02
C PRO A 33 6.07 0.57 -8.37
N VAL A 34 6.37 1.48 -7.44
CA VAL A 34 6.21 2.91 -7.65
C VAL A 34 7.54 3.61 -7.86
N PRO A 35 7.63 4.57 -8.80
CA PRO A 35 8.85 5.29 -9.07
C PRO A 35 9.09 6.40 -8.03
N VAL A 36 9.45 6.02 -6.80
CA VAL A 36 9.80 6.95 -5.73
C VAL A 36 11.19 6.63 -5.17
N SER A 37 12.01 7.66 -4.97
CA SER A 37 13.34 7.52 -4.39
C SER A 37 13.33 7.83 -2.90
N ARG A 38 14.29 7.26 -2.17
CA ARG A 38 14.53 7.62 -0.77
C ARG A 38 14.77 9.14 -0.61
N GLU A 39 15.53 9.74 -1.50
CA GLU A 39 15.80 11.19 -1.50
C GLU A 39 14.51 12.02 -1.55
N THR A 40 13.55 11.60 -2.38
CA THR A 40 12.23 12.25 -2.48
C THR A 40 11.45 12.17 -1.17
N LEU A 41 11.55 11.03 -0.46
CA LEU A 41 10.88 10.82 0.82
C LEU A 41 11.55 11.59 1.95
N ASP A 42 12.89 11.57 2.00
CA ASP A 42 13.69 12.27 3.01
C ASP A 42 13.55 13.79 2.89
N GLY A 43 13.38 14.32 1.67
CA GLY A 43 13.09 15.73 1.42
C GLY A 43 11.80 16.25 2.08
N ARG A 44 10.95 15.37 2.60
CA ARG A 44 9.70 15.71 3.31
C ARG A 44 9.86 15.74 4.82
N LEU A 45 11.03 15.38 5.37
CA LEU A 45 11.25 15.36 6.82
C LEU A 45 11.07 16.76 7.41
N GLY A 46 10.18 16.86 8.41
CA GLY A 46 9.92 18.13 9.11
C GLY A 46 9.04 19.12 8.36
N THR A 47 8.51 18.78 7.16
CA THR A 47 7.53 19.65 6.50
C THR A 47 6.26 19.81 7.32
N LEU A 48 5.67 21.01 7.26
CA LEU A 48 4.37 21.32 7.87
C LEU A 48 3.23 21.37 6.83
N ASP A 49 3.56 21.17 5.56
CA ASP A 49 2.60 21.21 4.48
C ASP A 49 1.63 20.04 4.57
N HIS A 50 0.34 20.31 4.44
CA HIS A 50 -0.67 19.26 4.35
C HIS A 50 -0.65 18.63 2.94
N PRO A 51 -0.70 17.29 2.78
CA PRO A 51 -0.80 16.27 3.84
C PRO A 51 0.56 15.73 4.34
N LEU A 52 1.67 16.22 3.77
CA LEU A 52 3.02 15.68 3.97
C LEU A 52 3.56 15.80 5.39
N ARG A 53 2.98 16.65 6.24
CA ARG A 53 3.25 16.71 7.68
C ARG A 53 2.90 15.43 8.45
N SER A 54 2.07 14.55 7.88
CA SER A 54 1.73 13.27 8.49
C SER A 54 2.82 12.23 8.26
N GLY A 55 3.15 11.49 9.33
CA GLY A 55 4.07 10.35 9.26
C GLY A 55 3.63 9.24 8.30
N VAL A 56 2.34 9.16 7.97
CA VAL A 56 1.78 8.23 6.99
C VAL A 56 1.80 8.85 5.59
N TRP A 57 1.14 10.00 5.43
CA TRP A 57 0.93 10.61 4.11
C TRP A 57 2.19 11.15 3.43
N ARG A 58 3.29 11.34 4.18
CA ARG A 58 4.60 11.64 3.58
C ARG A 58 5.14 10.51 2.69
N TYR A 59 4.52 9.33 2.74
CA TYR A 59 4.82 8.16 1.90
C TYR A 59 3.67 7.77 0.98
N ARG A 60 2.78 8.71 0.61
CA ARG A 60 1.56 8.45 -0.16
C ARG A 60 1.77 7.62 -1.43
N GLU A 61 2.95 7.69 -2.06
CA GLU A 61 3.28 6.89 -3.25
C GLU A 61 3.36 5.39 -2.92
N LEU A 62 3.71 5.02 -1.69
CA LEU A 62 3.76 3.64 -1.20
C LEU A 62 2.41 3.16 -0.65
N MET A 63 1.34 3.92 -0.85
CA MET A 63 0.00 3.60 -0.40
C MET A 63 -0.89 3.25 -1.60
N PRO A 64 -1.99 2.50 -1.38
CA PRO A 64 -3.03 2.36 -2.40
C PRO A 64 -3.48 3.71 -2.96
N SER A 65 -3.79 3.76 -4.25
CA SER A 65 -4.55 4.87 -4.82
C SER A 65 -5.99 4.83 -4.28
N PHE A 66 -6.45 5.95 -3.72
CA PHE A 66 -7.82 6.14 -3.22
C PHE A 66 -8.66 6.90 -4.25
#